data_AF-A0A813N064-F1
#
_entry.id   AF-A0A813N064-F1
#
_cell.length_a   1.000
_cell.length_b   1.000
_cell.length_c   1.000
_cell.angle_alpha   90.00
_cell.angle_beta   90.00
_cell.angle_gamma   90.00
#
_symmetry.space_group_name_H-M   'P 1'
#
loop_
_entity.id
_entity.type
_entity.pdbx_description
1 polymer ?
#
loop_
_entity_poly.entity_id
_entity_poly.type
_entity_poly.pdbx_seq_one_letter_code
_entity_poly.pdbx_strand_id
1 'polypeptide(L)'
;MFITDEQSFLPINPFAEPTTTMSSTTNPNHPHIGDDDMIDIDFRNTTNEKLNSGVMNVDLVNTRYDDFQTIDWLKDLMRDRFRHRLLRAKTRQSFLNKILMYHDAWSGWLCVLLVGLSAGVIAGVIDIGTNWISHLKHGICLNAFWLNREQCCWASRNLQYTNVNTEECTEWFTWPQVFGTYKTGAGQFLLSYIMYIFWSTIFASFAVLLVKVFAPYACGSGIPEVKNRKF
;
A
#
# COMPACT_ATOMS: atom_id res chain seq x y z
N MET A 1 5.80 -4.68 -27.88
CA MET A 1 6.37 -3.75 -28.88
C MET A 1 7.13 -2.69 -28.09
N PHE A 2 8.46 -2.81 -28.08
CA PHE A 2 9.36 -1.89 -27.40
C PHE A 2 9.45 -0.60 -28.22
N ILE A 3 9.32 0.57 -27.57
CA ILE A 3 9.75 1.85 -28.14
C ILE A 3 10.79 2.39 -27.16
N THR A 4 12.03 2.40 -27.64
CA THR A 4 13.18 3.07 -27.05
C THR A 4 13.14 4.53 -27.50
N ASP A 5 13.06 5.47 -26.55
CA ASP A 5 13.42 6.87 -26.82
C ASP A 5 14.69 7.20 -26.02
N GLU A 6 15.76 7.36 -26.79
CA GLU A 6 17.09 7.72 -26.38
C GLU A 6 17.17 9.26 -26.40
N GLN A 7 16.98 9.91 -25.25
CA GLN A 7 17.33 11.32 -25.08
C GLN A 7 18.63 11.46 -24.29
N SER A 8 19.64 11.92 -25.02
CA SER A 8 20.96 12.31 -24.56
C SER A 8 20.90 13.44 -23.54
N PHE A 9 21.35 13.15 -22.31
CA PHE A 9 21.58 14.16 -21.29
C PHE A 9 22.85 14.98 -21.64
N LEU A 10 22.69 16.25 -21.96
CA LEU A 10 23.78 17.23 -21.92
C LEU A 10 24.01 17.68 -20.46
N PRO A 11 25.26 17.87 -20.02
CA PRO A 11 25.55 18.28 -18.65
C PRO A 11 25.21 19.75 -18.41
N ILE A 12 24.34 20.02 -17.44
CA ILE A 12 24.02 21.36 -16.95
C ILE A 12 25.22 21.88 -16.14
N ASN A 13 25.84 22.96 -16.63
CA ASN A 13 27.02 23.58 -16.07
C ASN A 13 26.66 24.39 -14.80
N PRO A 14 27.31 24.17 -13.63
CA PRO A 14 26.86 24.72 -12.35
C PRO A 14 27.34 26.15 -12.04
N PHE A 15 27.62 26.99 -13.04
CA PHE A 15 28.32 28.28 -12.84
C PHE A 15 27.62 29.52 -13.43
N ALA A 16 26.28 29.58 -13.42
CA ALA A 16 25.55 30.81 -13.73
C ALA A 16 24.93 31.41 -12.46
N GLU A 17 25.47 32.54 -12.00
CA GLU A 17 24.87 33.42 -10.98
C GLU A 17 23.80 34.35 -11.60
N PRO A 18 22.91 34.96 -10.79
CA PRO A 18 21.65 35.53 -11.23
C PRO A 18 21.77 37.04 -11.57
N THR A 19 21.00 37.49 -12.55
CA THR A 19 20.75 38.93 -12.76
C THR A 19 19.33 39.27 -12.32
N THR A 20 19.26 40.11 -11.29
CA THR A 20 18.09 40.74 -10.69
C THR A 20 17.40 41.69 -11.67
N THR A 21 16.07 41.64 -11.78
CA THR A 21 15.24 42.84 -12.03
C THR A 21 13.87 42.69 -11.36
N MET A 22 13.60 43.60 -10.41
CA MET A 22 12.28 43.85 -9.82
C MET A 22 11.38 44.57 -10.84
N SER A 23 10.09 44.22 -10.89
CA SER A 23 9.05 45.18 -11.28
C SER A 23 7.72 44.85 -10.59
N SER A 24 7.13 45.92 -10.04
CA SER A 24 5.87 46.00 -9.32
C SER A 24 4.81 46.56 -10.27
N THR A 25 3.62 45.97 -10.33
CA THR A 25 2.40 46.63 -10.83
C THR A 25 1.15 46.13 -10.11
N THR A 26 0.48 47.06 -9.43
CA THR A 26 -0.88 46.99 -8.89
C THR A 26 -1.91 47.39 -9.95
N ASN A 27 -3.10 46.76 -9.97
CA ASN A 27 -4.36 47.47 -10.33
C ASN A 27 -5.62 46.70 -9.86
N PRO A 28 -6.67 47.38 -9.33
CA PRO A 28 -7.87 46.79 -8.72
C PRO A 28 -9.04 46.73 -9.72
N ASN A 29 -10.06 45.91 -9.46
CA ASN A 29 -11.47 46.15 -9.86
C ASN A 29 -12.41 45.08 -9.27
N HIS A 30 -13.40 45.53 -8.52
CA HIS A 30 -14.55 44.79 -7.98
C HIS A 30 -15.83 45.47 -8.50
N PRO A 31 -16.98 44.77 -8.59
CA PRO A 31 -18.21 45.39 -8.11
C PRO A 31 -19.13 44.45 -7.32
N HIS A 32 -19.80 45.03 -6.32
CA HIS A 32 -20.96 44.53 -5.58
C HIS A 32 -22.26 44.81 -6.36
N ILE A 33 -23.32 44.03 -6.16
CA ILE A 33 -24.75 44.43 -6.28
C ILE A 33 -25.57 43.54 -5.33
N GLY A 34 -26.49 44.14 -4.57
CA GLY A 34 -27.29 43.53 -3.51
C GLY A 34 -28.74 43.21 -3.87
N ASP A 35 -29.33 42.43 -2.96
CA ASP A 35 -30.71 42.21 -2.46
C ASP A 35 -31.95 42.59 -3.30
N ASP A 36 -32.94 41.67 -3.38
CA ASP A 36 -34.41 41.90 -3.23
C ASP A 36 -35.23 40.56 -3.17
N ASP A 37 -36.06 40.43 -2.11
CA ASP A 37 -37.39 39.79 -1.89
C ASP A 37 -37.77 38.27 -2.03
N MET A 38 -38.15 37.71 -0.85
CA MET A 38 -39.34 36.92 -0.38
C MET A 38 -39.85 35.59 -1.02
N ILE A 39 -40.27 34.68 -0.11
CA ILE A 39 -41.07 33.40 -0.24
C ILE A 39 -40.18 32.16 -0.54
N ASP A 40 -40.10 31.08 0.26
CA ASP A 40 -41.16 30.24 0.83
C ASP A 40 -40.67 29.44 2.07
N ILE A 41 -41.55 29.21 3.05
CA ILE A 41 -41.24 28.50 4.32
C ILE A 41 -41.18 26.96 4.11
N ASP A 42 -41.60 26.45 2.96
CA ASP A 42 -41.53 25.01 2.62
C ASP A 42 -40.15 24.56 2.10
N PHE A 43 -39.33 25.50 1.58
CA PHE A 43 -37.97 25.17 1.11
C PHE A 43 -37.01 24.87 2.26
N ARG A 44 -37.23 25.45 3.46
CA ARG A 44 -36.31 25.35 4.60
C ARG A 44 -36.11 23.91 5.11
N ASN A 45 -37.16 23.08 5.11
CA ASN A 45 -37.03 21.70 5.61
C ASN A 45 -36.34 20.78 4.59
N THR A 46 -36.62 20.94 3.29
CA THR A 46 -35.93 20.21 2.22
C THR A 46 -34.48 20.67 2.07
N THR A 47 -34.20 21.97 2.29
CA THR A 47 -32.83 22.46 2.35
C THR A 47 -32.11 21.93 3.56
N ASN A 48 -32.69 21.83 4.77
CA ASN A 48 -31.93 21.36 5.92
C ASN A 48 -31.40 19.92 5.73
N GLU A 49 -32.15 19.05 5.05
CA GLU A 49 -31.70 17.67 4.76
C GLU A 49 -30.65 17.61 3.63
N LYS A 50 -30.83 18.38 2.55
CA LYS A 50 -29.86 18.52 1.44
C LYS A 50 -28.65 19.38 1.76
N LEU A 51 -28.77 20.30 2.71
CA LEU A 51 -27.71 21.17 3.22
C LEU A 51 -26.93 20.41 4.28
N ASN A 52 -27.50 19.53 5.11
CA ASN A 52 -26.69 18.65 5.97
C ASN A 52 -25.90 17.63 5.15
N SER A 53 -26.51 17.01 4.14
CA SER A 53 -25.80 16.09 3.24
C SER A 53 -24.85 16.80 2.27
N GLY A 54 -25.17 18.04 1.88
CA GLY A 54 -24.34 18.91 1.04
C GLY A 54 -23.18 19.55 1.81
N VAL A 55 -23.40 20.05 3.03
CA VAL A 55 -22.36 20.59 3.94
C VAL A 55 -21.45 19.46 4.40
N MET A 56 -21.98 18.28 4.76
CA MET A 56 -21.13 17.14 5.07
C MET A 56 -20.30 16.67 3.86
N ASN A 57 -20.83 16.74 2.62
CA ASN A 57 -20.05 16.46 1.42
C ASN A 57 -19.04 17.57 1.10
N VAL A 58 -19.39 18.84 1.28
CA VAL A 58 -18.50 19.98 1.04
C VAL A 58 -17.39 20.01 2.08
N ASP A 59 -17.68 19.76 3.36
CA ASP A 59 -16.68 19.62 4.41
C ASP A 59 -15.80 18.40 4.19
N LEU A 60 -16.35 17.26 3.75
CA LEU A 60 -15.58 16.07 3.37
C LEU A 60 -14.68 16.31 2.14
N VAL A 61 -15.17 17.07 1.17
CA VAL A 61 -14.40 17.45 -0.02
C VAL A 61 -13.32 18.47 0.36
N ASN A 62 -13.64 19.48 1.16
CA ASN A 62 -12.70 20.52 1.57
C ASN A 62 -11.61 19.95 2.47
N THR A 63 -11.96 19.10 3.45
CA THR A 63 -10.98 18.36 4.28
C THR A 63 -10.09 17.43 3.46
N ARG A 64 -10.60 16.86 2.35
CA ARG A 64 -9.79 16.04 1.44
C ARG A 64 -8.79 16.86 0.61
N TYR A 65 -9.08 18.13 0.33
CA TYR A 65 -8.16 19.03 -0.37
C TYR A 65 -7.21 19.78 0.56
N ASP A 66 -7.61 20.05 1.81
CA ASP A 66 -6.77 20.70 2.83
C ASP A 66 -5.58 19.84 3.30
N ASP A 67 -5.61 18.52 3.05
CA ASP A 67 -4.56 17.57 3.43
C ASP A 67 -3.37 17.52 2.44
N PHE A 68 -3.43 18.31 1.35
CA PHE A 68 -2.33 18.37 0.39
C PHE A 68 -1.29 19.40 0.79
N GLN A 69 -0.23 18.93 1.45
CA GLN A 69 1.01 19.70 1.57
C GLN A 69 1.98 19.36 0.44
N THR A 70 2.54 20.41 -0.18
CA THR A 70 3.59 20.27 -1.19
C THR A 70 4.94 20.03 -0.51
N ILE A 71 5.67 19.03 -0.99
CA ILE A 71 7.03 18.73 -0.52
C ILE A 71 8.02 19.71 -1.18
N ASP A 72 8.68 20.55 -0.39
CA ASP A 72 9.70 21.50 -0.87
C ASP A 72 11.12 20.91 -0.76
N TRP A 73 11.50 20.18 -1.81
CA TRP A 73 12.81 19.55 -1.92
C TRP A 73 13.98 20.54 -2.03
N LEU A 74 13.76 21.73 -2.58
CA LEU A 74 14.79 22.76 -2.73
C LEU A 74 15.23 23.26 -1.36
N LYS A 75 14.26 23.57 -0.50
CA LYS A 75 14.50 23.97 0.89
C LYS A 75 15.24 22.91 1.67
N ASP A 76 14.86 21.64 1.53
CA ASP A 76 15.52 20.53 2.22
C ASP A 76 16.94 20.28 1.70
N LEU A 77 17.15 20.38 0.38
CA LEU A 77 18.46 20.24 -0.23
C LEU A 77 19.41 21.38 0.18
N MET A 78 18.92 22.62 0.29
CA MET A 78 19.73 23.74 0.78
C MET A 78 20.11 23.55 2.26
N ARG A 79 19.15 23.09 3.08
CA ARG A 79 19.37 22.81 4.50
C ARG A 79 20.42 21.72 4.71
N ASP A 80 20.36 20.64 3.92
CA ASP A 80 21.30 19.53 4.05
C ASP A 80 22.72 19.92 3.59
N ARG A 81 22.84 20.68 2.48
CA ARG A 81 24.14 21.23 2.06
C ARG A 81 24.79 22.12 3.13
N PHE A 82 24.00 22.96 3.80
CA PHE A 82 24.49 23.80 4.89
C PHE A 82 25.00 22.95 6.07
N ARG A 83 24.24 21.92 6.46
CA ARG A 83 24.64 20.96 7.51
C ARG A 83 25.97 20.27 7.20
N HIS A 84 26.15 19.78 5.97
CA HIS A 84 27.40 19.11 5.57
C HIS A 84 28.62 20.04 5.58
N ARG A 85 28.46 21.32 5.21
CA ARG A 85 29.56 22.30 5.29
C ARG A 85 30.01 22.52 6.73
N LEU A 86 29.07 22.64 7.66
CA LEU A 86 29.37 22.80 9.10
C LEU A 86 30.06 21.56 9.68
N LEU A 87 29.63 20.37 9.29
CA LEU A 87 30.24 19.11 9.74
C LEU A 87 31.68 18.96 9.23
N ARG A 88 31.93 19.21 7.94
CA ARG A 88 33.28 19.14 7.36
C ARG A 88 34.27 20.13 7.99
N ALA A 89 33.80 21.33 8.34
CA ALA A 89 34.63 22.32 9.03
C ALA A 89 35.08 21.83 10.44
N LYS A 90 34.23 21.06 11.14
CA LYS A 90 34.49 20.54 12.49
C LYS A 90 35.25 19.21 12.53
N THR A 91 35.32 18.47 11.41
CA THR A 91 36.00 17.17 11.32
C THR A 91 37.49 17.21 11.70
N ARG A 92 38.15 18.36 11.51
CA ARG A 92 39.59 18.51 11.76
C ARG A 92 39.98 18.53 13.25
N GLN A 93 39.02 18.70 14.16
CA GLN A 93 39.29 18.94 15.57
C GLN A 93 39.13 17.71 16.48
N SER A 94 38.40 16.66 16.07
CA SER A 94 38.11 15.54 16.98
C SER A 94 37.85 14.20 16.28
N PHE A 95 38.26 13.10 16.92
CA PHE A 95 38.07 11.73 16.45
C PHE A 95 36.58 11.32 16.40
N LEU A 96 35.77 11.84 17.34
CA LEU A 96 34.31 11.62 17.36
C LEU A 96 33.62 12.20 16.11
N ASN A 97 34.09 13.34 15.60
CA ASN A 97 33.57 13.94 14.38
C ASN A 97 33.89 13.11 13.13
N LYS A 98 34.97 12.30 13.16
CA LYS A 98 35.28 11.34 12.08
C LYS A 98 34.33 10.14 12.11
N ILE A 99 34.06 9.56 13.29
CA ILE A 99 33.10 8.46 13.44
C ILE A 99 31.71 8.90 12.96
N LEU A 100 31.29 10.13 13.29
CA LEU A 100 30.00 10.69 12.86
C LEU A 100 29.90 10.80 11.33
N MET A 101 31.00 11.18 10.66
CA MET A 101 31.05 11.20 9.20
C MET A 101 30.95 9.81 8.57
N TYR A 102 31.63 8.81 9.14
CA TYR A 102 31.50 7.44 8.66
C TYR A 102 30.06 6.96 8.82
N HIS A 103 29.45 7.20 9.99
CA HIS A 103 28.05 6.86 10.25
C HIS A 103 27.08 7.46 9.22
N ASP A 104 27.21 8.76 8.96
CA ASP A 104 26.38 9.45 7.97
C ASP A 104 26.54 8.83 6.56
N ALA A 105 27.77 8.48 6.17
CA ALA A 105 28.06 7.88 4.86
C ALA A 105 27.43 6.49 4.64
N TRP A 106 27.33 5.64 5.66
CA TRP A 106 26.76 4.29 5.51
C TRP A 106 25.29 4.18 5.96
N SER A 107 24.80 5.11 6.77
CA SER A 107 23.43 5.09 7.30
C SER A 107 22.35 5.00 6.21
N GLY A 108 22.54 5.70 5.08
CA GLY A 108 21.65 5.62 3.93
C GLY A 108 21.57 4.21 3.33
N TRP A 109 22.71 3.53 3.20
CA TRP A 109 22.77 2.16 2.68
C TRP A 109 22.14 1.14 3.64
N LEU A 110 22.34 1.28 4.95
CA LEU A 110 21.64 0.44 5.93
C LEU A 110 20.13 0.68 5.89
N CYS A 111 19.68 1.93 5.73
CA CYS A 111 18.25 2.24 5.61
C CYS A 111 17.63 1.51 4.41
N VAL A 112 18.29 1.57 3.24
CA VAL A 112 17.83 0.85 2.03
C VAL A 112 17.79 -0.66 2.26
N LEU A 113 18.80 -1.22 2.93
CA LEU A 113 18.83 -2.66 3.25
C LEU A 113 17.67 -3.05 4.17
N LEU A 114 17.42 -2.29 5.24
CA LEU A 114 16.33 -2.59 6.18
C LEU A 114 14.93 -2.48 5.54
N VAL A 115 14.72 -1.46 4.69
CA VAL A 115 13.47 -1.34 3.93
C VAL A 115 13.32 -2.50 2.95
N GLY A 116 14.38 -2.89 2.24
CA GLY A 116 14.37 -4.05 1.35
C GLY A 116 14.08 -5.36 2.08
N LEU A 117 14.71 -5.58 3.24
CA LEU A 117 14.50 -6.79 4.04
C LEU A 117 13.08 -6.84 4.60
N SER A 118 12.57 -5.74 5.14
CA SER A 118 11.19 -5.70 5.66
C SER A 118 10.16 -5.91 4.54
N ALA A 119 10.33 -5.26 3.38
CA ALA A 119 9.48 -5.50 2.21
C ALA A 119 9.55 -6.96 1.73
N GLY A 120 10.75 -7.56 1.71
CA GLY A 120 10.95 -8.96 1.35
C GLY A 120 10.29 -9.94 2.32
N VAL A 121 10.37 -9.67 3.64
CA VAL A 121 9.67 -10.47 4.67
C VAL A 121 8.16 -10.39 4.47
N ILE A 122 7.62 -9.19 4.27
CA ILE A 122 6.18 -9.00 4.02
C ILE A 122 5.76 -9.74 2.74
N ALA A 123 6.53 -9.62 1.66
CA ALA A 123 6.27 -10.33 0.41
C ALA A 123 6.29 -11.86 0.59
N GLY A 124 7.24 -12.40 1.36
CA GLY A 124 7.30 -13.83 1.67
C GLY A 124 6.12 -14.31 2.51
N VAL A 125 5.68 -13.53 3.50
CA VAL A 125 4.47 -13.85 4.29
C VAL A 125 3.23 -13.87 3.39
N ILE A 126 3.10 -12.90 2.47
CA ILE A 126 2.00 -12.86 1.51
C ILE A 126 2.03 -14.10 0.61
N ASP A 127 3.18 -14.47 0.04
CA ASP A 127 3.31 -15.61 -0.86
C ASP A 127 2.95 -16.95 -0.18
N ILE A 128 3.42 -17.17 1.05
CA ILE A 128 3.05 -18.36 1.82
C ILE A 128 1.56 -18.34 2.16
N GLY A 129 1.06 -17.18 2.59
CA GLY A 129 -0.34 -17.00 3.00
C GLY A 129 -1.33 -17.21 1.86
N THR A 130 -1.08 -16.65 0.67
CA THR A 130 -1.96 -16.77 -0.50
C THR A 130 -2.07 -18.23 -0.95
N ASN A 131 -0.95 -18.95 -0.99
CA ASN A 131 -0.92 -20.36 -1.31
C ASN A 131 -1.72 -21.17 -0.27
N TRP A 132 -1.43 -21.01 1.02
CA TRP A 132 -2.16 -21.73 2.08
C TRP A 132 -3.68 -21.46 2.04
N ILE A 133 -4.09 -20.19 1.96
CA ILE A 133 -5.50 -19.77 1.90
C ILE A 133 -6.24 -20.39 0.71
N SER A 134 -5.59 -20.47 -0.45
CA SER A 134 -6.18 -21.04 -1.68
C SER A 134 -6.52 -22.52 -1.51
N HIS A 135 -5.62 -23.27 -0.89
CA HIS A 135 -5.80 -24.70 -0.69
C HIS A 135 -6.74 -25.03 0.48
N LEU A 136 -6.79 -24.19 1.52
CA LEU A 136 -7.74 -24.35 2.63
C LEU A 136 -9.21 -24.40 2.17
N LYS A 137 -9.55 -23.66 1.11
CA LYS A 137 -10.93 -23.67 0.54
C LYS A 137 -11.35 -25.06 0.03
N HIS A 138 -10.40 -25.91 -0.32
CA HIS A 138 -10.64 -27.22 -0.93
C HIS A 138 -10.50 -28.37 0.07
N GLY A 139 -9.66 -28.22 1.10
CA GLY A 139 -9.42 -29.27 2.09
C GLY A 139 -8.33 -28.91 3.08
N ILE A 140 -7.95 -29.89 3.90
CA ILE A 140 -6.94 -29.77 4.96
C ILE A 140 -6.05 -31.02 5.01
N CYS A 141 -4.83 -30.84 5.53
CA CYS A 141 -3.93 -31.92 5.89
C CYS A 141 -4.14 -32.28 7.38
N LEU A 142 -4.48 -33.53 7.71
CA LEU A 142 -4.79 -33.93 9.10
C LEU A 142 -3.57 -33.86 10.03
N ASN A 143 -2.38 -34.16 9.51
CA ASN A 143 -1.14 -34.15 10.28
C ASN A 143 -0.66 -32.72 10.60
N ALA A 144 -0.96 -31.75 9.74
CA ALA A 144 -0.54 -30.35 9.90
C ALA A 144 -1.46 -29.39 9.13
N PHE A 145 -2.37 -28.72 9.82
CA PHE A 145 -3.38 -27.84 9.19
C PHE A 145 -2.80 -26.59 8.50
N TRP A 146 -1.57 -26.18 8.82
CA TRP A 146 -0.93 -24.99 8.23
C TRP A 146 -0.18 -25.31 6.92
N LEU A 147 -0.02 -26.58 6.56
CA LEU A 147 0.69 -26.97 5.34
C LEU A 147 -0.17 -26.76 4.10
N ASN A 148 0.48 -26.35 3.01
CA ASN A 148 -0.15 -26.37 1.71
C ASN A 148 -0.33 -27.82 1.19
N ARG A 149 -1.26 -28.07 0.24
CA ARG A 149 -1.47 -29.37 -0.41
C ARG A 149 -0.16 -29.95 -0.95
N GLU A 150 0.57 -29.16 -1.73
CA GLU A 150 1.84 -29.60 -2.33
C GLU A 150 2.88 -30.00 -1.26
N GLN A 151 2.93 -29.25 -0.15
CA GLN A 151 3.84 -29.54 0.96
C GLN A 151 3.39 -30.77 1.76
N CYS A 152 2.08 -30.96 1.96
CA CYS A 152 1.50 -32.13 2.63
C CYS A 152 1.78 -33.41 1.81
N CYS A 153 1.59 -33.34 0.49
CA CYS A 153 1.92 -34.42 -0.44
C CYS A 153 3.41 -34.76 -0.47
N TRP A 154 4.27 -33.75 -0.44
CA TRP A 154 5.72 -33.94 -0.43
C TRP A 154 6.21 -34.55 0.90
N ALA A 155 5.64 -34.12 2.04
CA ALA A 155 5.98 -34.68 3.34
C ALA A 155 5.61 -36.18 3.43
N SER A 156 4.42 -36.54 2.95
CA SER A 156 3.95 -37.93 2.92
C SER A 156 4.87 -38.84 2.07
N ARG A 157 5.29 -38.37 0.88
CA ARG A 157 6.21 -39.08 -0.01
C ARG A 157 7.55 -39.40 0.66
N ASN A 158 8.08 -38.51 1.49
CA ASN A 158 9.40 -38.69 2.11
C ASN A 158 9.34 -39.53 3.40
N LEU A 159 8.23 -39.48 4.14
CA LEU A 159 8.04 -40.25 5.37
C LEU A 159 7.67 -41.72 5.09
N GLN A 160 7.08 -42.00 3.93
CA GLN A 160 6.65 -43.34 3.55
C GLN A 160 7.47 -43.85 2.35
N TYR A 161 8.64 -44.44 2.64
CA TYR A 161 9.56 -45.08 1.66
C TYR A 161 8.91 -46.26 0.86
N THR A 162 7.61 -46.50 1.00
CA THR A 162 6.94 -47.74 0.56
C THR A 162 5.89 -47.58 -0.53
N ASN A 163 5.55 -46.38 -1.03
CA ASN A 163 4.54 -46.24 -2.08
C ASN A 163 5.01 -45.34 -3.23
N VAL A 164 5.83 -45.89 -4.12
CA VAL A 164 6.40 -45.19 -5.29
C VAL A 164 5.36 -44.88 -6.38
N ASN A 165 4.11 -45.37 -6.31
CA ASN A 165 3.15 -45.29 -7.43
C ASN A 165 1.70 -44.96 -7.03
N THR A 166 1.47 -44.03 -6.12
CA THR A 166 0.13 -43.43 -5.97
C THR A 166 0.23 -41.94 -6.26
N GLU A 167 -0.29 -41.54 -7.42
CA GLU A 167 -0.43 -40.15 -7.87
C GLU A 167 -1.44 -39.36 -6.99
N GLU A 168 -2.07 -40.04 -6.03
CA GLU A 168 -3.09 -39.53 -5.13
C GLU A 168 -2.54 -39.39 -3.71
N CYS A 169 -2.44 -38.16 -3.22
CA CYS A 169 -2.00 -37.88 -1.86
C CYS A 169 -3.05 -38.37 -0.85
N THR A 170 -2.73 -39.44 -0.11
CA THR A 170 -3.62 -40.05 0.87
C THR A 170 -3.82 -39.21 2.14
N GLU A 171 -2.89 -38.29 2.44
CA GLU A 171 -2.94 -37.42 3.62
C GLU A 171 -3.77 -36.14 3.44
N TRP A 172 -4.14 -35.80 2.19
CA TRP A 172 -4.94 -34.62 1.91
C TRP A 172 -6.44 -34.95 1.92
N PHE A 173 -7.18 -34.35 2.86
CA PHE A 173 -8.61 -34.59 3.00
C PHE A 173 -9.40 -33.39 2.49
N THR A 174 -10.27 -33.65 1.51
CA THR A 174 -11.25 -32.66 1.06
C THR A 174 -12.33 -32.47 2.13
N TRP A 175 -12.99 -31.30 2.15
CA TRP A 175 -14.03 -31.02 3.14
C TRP A 175 -15.12 -32.11 3.24
N PRO A 176 -15.65 -32.67 2.14
CA PRO A 176 -16.62 -33.76 2.25
C PRO A 176 -16.09 -35.03 2.92
N GLN A 177 -14.80 -35.35 2.72
CA GLN A 177 -14.15 -36.49 3.36
C GLN A 177 -13.95 -36.25 4.86
N VAL A 178 -13.65 -35.01 5.27
CA VAL A 178 -13.54 -34.64 6.70
C VAL A 178 -14.87 -34.79 7.43
N PHE A 179 -15.99 -34.43 6.79
CA PHE A 179 -17.33 -34.58 7.36
C PHE A 179 -17.92 -36.00 7.20
N GLY A 180 -17.11 -36.99 6.82
CA GLY A 180 -17.54 -38.39 6.74
C GLY A 180 -18.48 -38.73 5.58
N THR A 181 -18.62 -37.84 4.59
CA THR A 181 -19.44 -38.08 3.40
C THR A 181 -18.58 -38.69 2.29
N TYR A 182 -18.36 -40.00 2.36
CA TYR A 182 -17.54 -40.75 1.40
C TYR A 182 -18.30 -41.20 0.14
N LYS A 183 -19.61 -40.97 0.07
CA LYS A 183 -20.46 -41.46 -1.02
C LYS A 183 -20.48 -40.46 -2.18
N THR A 184 -20.18 -40.97 -3.37
CA THR A 184 -20.29 -40.30 -4.69
C THR A 184 -21.75 -39.93 -4.99
N GLY A 185 -22.23 -38.85 -4.38
CA GLY A 185 -23.58 -38.33 -4.58
C GLY A 185 -23.61 -36.80 -4.60
N ALA A 186 -24.78 -36.23 -4.92
CA ALA A 186 -24.98 -34.77 -4.98
C ALA A 186 -24.56 -34.03 -3.69
N GLY A 187 -24.64 -34.69 -2.54
CA GLY A 187 -24.24 -34.13 -1.24
C GLY A 187 -22.75 -33.78 -1.15
N GLN A 188 -21.86 -34.54 -1.80
CA GLN A 188 -20.42 -34.25 -1.81
C GLN A 188 -20.13 -32.92 -2.52
N PHE A 189 -20.75 -32.71 -3.69
CA PHE A 189 -20.60 -31.49 -4.47
C PHE A 189 -21.21 -30.28 -3.77
N LEU A 190 -22.38 -30.47 -3.13
CA LEU A 190 -23.02 -29.38 -2.39
C LEU A 190 -22.17 -28.96 -1.18
N LEU A 191 -21.63 -29.92 -0.42
CA LEU A 191 -20.83 -29.64 0.76
C LEU A 191 -19.49 -28.98 0.41
N SER A 192 -18.81 -29.43 -0.65
CA SER A 192 -17.57 -28.78 -1.10
C SER A 192 -17.83 -27.33 -1.53
N TYR A 193 -18.95 -27.07 -2.20
CA TYR A 193 -19.34 -25.73 -2.63
C TYR A 193 -19.66 -24.80 -1.44
N ILE A 194 -20.43 -25.28 -0.46
CA ILE A 194 -20.75 -24.52 0.75
C ILE A 194 -19.49 -24.15 1.52
N MET A 195 -18.58 -25.13 1.73
CA MET A 195 -17.33 -24.88 2.46
C MET A 195 -16.41 -23.92 1.70
N TYR A 196 -16.35 -24.02 0.37
CA TYR A 196 -15.61 -23.09 -0.46
C TYR A 196 -16.09 -21.64 -0.29
N ILE A 197 -17.41 -21.43 -0.32
CA ILE A 197 -18.02 -20.10 -0.14
C ILE A 197 -17.75 -19.60 1.27
N PHE A 198 -17.99 -20.43 2.29
CA PHE A 198 -17.80 -20.07 3.69
C PHE A 198 -16.40 -19.52 3.97
N TRP A 199 -15.35 -20.24 3.56
CA TRP A 199 -13.98 -19.77 3.72
C TRP A 199 -13.69 -18.53 2.88
N SER A 200 -14.19 -18.47 1.65
CA SER A 200 -14.01 -17.29 0.78
C SER A 200 -14.62 -16.02 1.40
N THR A 201 -15.81 -16.11 2.01
CA THR A 201 -16.47 -14.99 2.67
C THR A 201 -15.73 -14.56 3.93
N ILE A 202 -15.22 -15.51 4.74
CA ILE A 202 -14.40 -15.20 5.92
C ILE A 202 -13.17 -14.40 5.51
N PHE A 203 -12.41 -14.87 4.52
CA PHE A 203 -11.19 -14.18 4.08
C PHE A 203 -11.47 -12.80 3.48
N ALA A 204 -12.55 -12.67 2.69
CA ALA A 204 -12.97 -11.38 2.17
C ALA A 204 -13.35 -10.41 3.31
N SER A 205 -14.11 -10.89 4.31
CA SER A 205 -14.50 -10.07 5.45
C SER A 205 -13.28 -9.61 6.28
N PHE A 206 -12.32 -10.50 6.50
CA PHE A 206 -11.08 -10.19 7.21
C PHE A 206 -10.26 -9.13 6.47
N ALA A 207 -10.11 -9.26 5.15
CA ALA A 207 -9.42 -8.27 4.33
C ALA A 207 -10.10 -6.89 4.42
N VAL A 208 -11.44 -6.83 4.35
CA VAL A 208 -12.18 -5.58 4.45
C VAL A 208 -12.04 -4.94 5.84
N LEU A 209 -12.12 -5.74 6.91
CA LEU A 209 -11.95 -5.24 8.27
C LEU A 209 -10.55 -4.67 8.49
N LEU A 210 -9.52 -5.35 7.99
CA LEU A 210 -8.14 -4.89 8.12
C LEU A 210 -7.93 -3.53 7.43
N VAL A 211 -8.39 -3.39 6.18
CA VAL A 211 -8.26 -2.11 5.44
C VAL A 211 -9.00 -0.99 6.15
N LYS A 212 -10.23 -1.24 6.64
CA LYS A 212 -11.03 -0.22 7.31
C LYS A 212 -10.44 0.25 8.65
N VAL A 213 -9.76 -0.64 9.39
CA VAL A 213 -9.22 -0.31 10.71
C VAL A 213 -7.82 0.32 10.60
N PHE A 214 -6.96 -0.18 9.72
CA PHE A 214 -5.55 0.24 9.69
C PHE A 214 -5.23 1.31 8.64
N ALA A 215 -5.84 1.27 7.47
CA ALA A 215 -5.46 2.15 6.36
C ALA A 215 -6.63 2.39 5.38
N PRO A 216 -7.57 3.31 5.71
CA PRO A 216 -8.72 3.58 4.84
C PRO A 216 -8.30 4.13 3.46
N TYR A 217 -7.11 4.73 3.35
CA TYR A 217 -6.55 5.24 2.09
C TYR A 217 -5.96 4.13 1.20
N ALA A 218 -5.68 2.93 1.74
CA ALA A 218 -5.08 1.83 0.97
C ALA A 218 -6.07 1.10 0.02
N CYS A 219 -7.21 1.72 -0.30
CA CYS A 219 -8.23 1.13 -1.17
C CYS A 219 -7.81 1.22 -2.63
N GLY A 220 -7.27 0.13 -3.18
CA GLY A 220 -6.91 0.00 -4.59
C GLY A 220 -5.41 -0.16 -4.81
N SER A 221 -4.95 0.15 -6.02
CA SER A 221 -3.51 0.15 -6.31
C SER A 221 -2.88 1.42 -5.73
N GLY A 222 -1.75 1.30 -5.02
CA GLY A 222 -1.00 2.45 -4.49
C GLY A 222 -0.20 3.21 -5.55
N ILE A 223 -0.17 2.73 -6.79
CA ILE A 223 0.52 3.39 -7.92
C ILE A 223 0.06 4.85 -8.15
N PRO A 224 -1.25 5.17 -8.22
CA PRO A 224 -1.72 6.55 -8.32
C PRO A 224 -1.20 7.47 -7.21
N GLU A 225 -1.13 7.00 -5.96
CA GLU A 225 -0.68 7.82 -4.83
C GLU A 225 0.81 8.15 -4.93
N VAL A 226 1.63 7.17 -5.32
CA VAL A 226 3.07 7.39 -5.56
C VAL A 226 3.29 8.34 -6.74
N LYS A 227 2.48 8.21 -7.81
CA LYS A 227 2.60 9.07 -8.99
C LYS A 227 2.21 10.52 -8.70
N ASN A 228 1.27 10.75 -7.80
CA ASN A 228 0.88 12.11 -7.41
C ASN A 228 1.97 12.82 -6.59
N ARG A 229 3.00 12.09 -6.13
CA ARG A 229 4.23 12.65 -5.55
C ARG A 229 5.26 13.05 -6.62
N LYS A 230 4.80 13.63 -7.73
CA LYS A 230 5.72 14.21 -8.73
C LYS A 230 6.23 15.56 -8.22
N PHE A 231 7.56 15.69 -8.27
CA PHE A 231 8.31 16.92 -8.03
C PHE A 231 7.96 18.02 -9.04
#